data_AF-Q5V059-F1
#
_entry.id   AF-Q5V059-F1
#
_cell.length_a   1.000
_cell.length_b   1.000
_cell.length_c   1.000
_cell.angle_alpha   90.00
_cell.angle_beta   90.00
_cell.angle_gamma   90.00
#
_symmetry.space_group_name_H-M   'P 1'
#
loop_
_entity.id
_entity.type
_entity.pdbx_description
1 polymer ?
#
loop_
_entity_poly.entity_id
_entity_poly.type
_entity_poly.pdbx_seq_one_letter_code
_entity_poly.pdbx_strand_id
1 'polypeptide(L)'
;MVDRPLKQRFVLDTSLFLTPEIRSGDEDLEAACLDLLDLISEAKLVHNISCYMPPSIQAELTTMLEDRAISDEVLTKLDTWVITKSPAHHEVRIPADLVYEFIDEMSERVDRGLRVSEKAVRKAEESRAETVEEHDHMTEVDKVISDLRDEYRDTLRQGVLDSREDFDLLILAQELDAGVVTEDQGIINWAEDFGLRYLKGRNFPPLLREYLAADDPDRWRDES
;
A
#
# COMPACT_ATOMS: atom_id res chain seq x y z
N MET A 1 -35.12 -15.68 -7.93
CA MET A 1 -33.68 -15.94 -7.76
C MET A 1 -33.18 -14.76 -6.98
N VAL A 2 -32.75 -14.92 -5.73
CA VAL A 2 -32.07 -13.81 -5.03
C VAL A 2 -30.83 -13.54 -5.88
N ASP A 3 -30.76 -12.36 -6.50
CA ASP A 3 -29.52 -11.89 -7.09
C ASP A 3 -28.48 -12.00 -6.00
N ARG A 4 -27.56 -12.97 -6.13
CA ARG A 4 -26.45 -13.08 -5.20
C ARG A 4 -25.79 -11.71 -5.17
N PRO A 5 -25.53 -11.13 -3.98
CA PRO A 5 -24.99 -9.78 -3.90
C PRO A 5 -23.73 -9.70 -4.77
N LEU A 6 -23.55 -8.54 -5.43
CA LEU A 6 -22.46 -8.23 -6.34
C LEU A 6 -21.16 -8.90 -5.87
N LYS A 7 -20.49 -9.64 -6.77
CA LYS A 7 -19.24 -10.36 -6.48
C LYS A 7 -18.30 -9.43 -5.72
N GLN A 8 -18.08 -9.69 -4.43
CA GLN A 8 -17.17 -8.89 -3.64
C GLN A 8 -15.74 -9.30 -3.97
N ARG A 9 -14.96 -8.32 -4.39
CA ARG A 9 -13.56 -8.48 -4.74
C ARG A 9 -12.75 -7.51 -3.92
N PHE A 10 -11.58 -7.95 -3.49
CA PHE A 10 -10.63 -7.14 -2.77
C PHE A 10 -9.27 -7.24 -3.44
N VAL A 11 -8.52 -6.14 -3.48
CA VAL A 11 -7.10 -6.14 -3.82
C VAL A 11 -6.32 -5.87 -2.54
N LEU A 12 -5.42 -6.77 -2.21
CA LEU A 12 -4.72 -6.80 -0.93
C LEU A 12 -3.33 -6.19 -1.10
N ASP A 13 -2.91 -5.41 -0.11
CA ASP A 13 -1.55 -4.89 0.02
C ASP A 13 -0.72 -5.77 0.98
N THR A 14 0.61 -5.67 0.92
CA THR A 14 1.54 -6.32 1.85
C THR A 14 1.29 -5.93 3.31
N SER A 15 0.89 -4.67 3.56
CA SER A 15 0.65 -4.14 4.90
C SER A 15 -0.45 -4.90 5.66
N LEU A 16 -1.42 -5.49 4.96
CA LEU A 16 -2.46 -6.34 5.57
C LEU A 16 -1.88 -7.56 6.30
N PHE A 17 -0.76 -8.09 5.82
CA PHE A 17 -0.12 -9.28 6.38
C PHE A 17 0.95 -8.91 7.41
N LEU A 18 1.61 -7.76 7.22
CA LEU A 18 2.82 -7.43 7.97
C LEU A 18 2.56 -6.52 9.18
N THR A 19 1.49 -5.72 9.15
CA THR A 19 1.20 -4.70 10.18
C THR A 19 0.86 -5.34 11.53
N PRO A 20 1.64 -5.09 12.59
CA PRO A 20 1.41 -5.71 13.91
C PRO A 20 0.03 -5.41 14.51
N GLU A 21 -0.53 -4.24 14.25
CA GLU A 21 -1.83 -3.80 14.78
C GLU A 21 -3.03 -4.60 14.26
N ILE A 22 -2.84 -5.45 13.24
CA ILE A 22 -3.88 -6.32 12.66
C ILE A 22 -3.98 -7.64 13.45
N ARG A 23 -2.90 -8.04 14.14
CA ARG A 23 -2.80 -9.33 14.83
C ARG A 23 -3.73 -9.38 16.05
N SER A 24 -4.27 -10.55 16.35
CA SER A 24 -5.18 -10.73 17.49
C SER A 24 -4.39 -11.02 18.77
N GLY A 25 -4.41 -10.09 19.72
CA GLY A 25 -3.72 -10.28 21.01
C GLY A 25 -2.20 -10.38 20.83
N ASP A 26 -1.62 -11.49 21.30
CA ASP A 26 -0.17 -11.75 21.28
C ASP A 26 0.25 -12.69 20.12
N GLU A 27 -0.59 -12.83 19.09
CA GLU A 27 -0.26 -13.63 17.90
C GLU A 27 1.05 -13.17 17.27
N ASP A 28 1.90 -14.14 16.94
CA ASP A 28 3.05 -13.89 16.09
C ASP A 28 2.61 -13.67 14.63
N LEU A 29 3.55 -13.26 13.79
CA LEU A 29 3.29 -12.97 12.38
C LEU A 29 2.76 -14.20 11.62
N GLU A 30 3.30 -15.39 11.91
CA GLU A 30 2.93 -16.61 11.21
C GLU A 30 1.50 -17.02 11.54
N ALA A 31 1.15 -17.05 12.83
CA ALA A 31 -0.21 -17.33 13.30
C ALA A 31 -1.23 -16.34 12.71
N ALA A 32 -0.90 -15.04 12.71
CA ALA A 32 -1.78 -14.01 12.16
C ALA A 32 -1.99 -14.16 10.64
N CYS A 33 -0.93 -14.49 9.88
CA CYS A 33 -1.04 -14.77 8.45
C CYS A 33 -1.91 -16.00 8.18
N LEU A 34 -1.74 -17.08 8.96
CA LEU A 34 -2.54 -18.29 8.83
C LEU A 34 -4.03 -18.02 9.12
N ASP A 35 -4.35 -17.33 10.23
CA ASP A 35 -5.73 -16.97 10.57
C ASP A 35 -6.37 -16.12 9.47
N LEU A 36 -5.66 -15.11 8.96
CA LEU A 36 -6.16 -14.28 7.86
C LEU A 36 -6.39 -15.11 6.59
N LEU A 37 -5.46 -15.98 6.21
CA LEU A 37 -5.58 -16.81 5.01
C LEU A 37 -6.70 -17.85 5.14
N ASP A 38 -6.94 -18.36 6.35
CA ASP A 38 -8.08 -19.23 6.64
C ASP A 38 -9.40 -18.49 6.47
N LEU A 39 -9.52 -17.27 7.03
CA LEU A 39 -10.69 -16.40 6.81
C LEU A 39 -10.93 -16.10 5.32
N ILE A 40 -9.87 -15.80 4.56
CA ILE A 40 -9.96 -15.57 3.10
C ILE A 40 -10.45 -16.84 2.40
N SER A 41 -9.93 -18.01 2.76
CA SER A 41 -10.31 -19.28 2.16
C SER A 41 -11.79 -19.62 2.42
N GLU A 42 -12.26 -19.45 3.66
CA GLU A 42 -13.64 -19.69 4.05
C GLU A 42 -14.57 -18.70 3.35
N ALA A 43 -14.23 -17.40 3.37
CA ALA A 43 -14.99 -16.36 2.70
C ALA A 43 -15.10 -16.60 1.17
N LYS A 44 -14.05 -17.16 0.56
CA LYS A 44 -14.06 -17.57 -0.84
C LYS A 44 -15.00 -18.72 -1.10
N LEU A 45 -15.00 -19.75 -0.25
CA LEU A 45 -15.82 -20.94 -0.43
C LEU A 45 -17.30 -20.71 -0.13
N VAL A 46 -17.60 -19.93 0.90
CA VAL A 46 -18.96 -19.67 1.40
C VAL A 46 -19.63 -18.54 0.62
N HIS A 47 -18.97 -17.38 0.52
CA HIS A 47 -19.57 -16.16 -0.03
C HIS A 47 -19.04 -15.79 -1.42
N ASN A 48 -18.10 -16.57 -1.98
CA ASN A 48 -17.43 -16.26 -3.24
C ASN A 48 -16.71 -14.90 -3.24
N ILE A 49 -16.21 -14.48 -2.07
CA ILE A 49 -15.35 -13.30 -1.93
C ILE A 49 -13.99 -13.64 -2.53
N SER A 50 -13.48 -12.81 -3.44
CA SER A 50 -12.23 -13.09 -4.14
C SER A 50 -11.19 -12.02 -3.81
N CYS A 51 -10.03 -12.46 -3.33
CA CYS A 51 -8.91 -11.59 -3.01
C CYS A 51 -7.85 -11.67 -4.12
N TYR A 52 -7.27 -10.53 -4.47
CA TYR A 52 -6.30 -10.39 -5.55
C TYR A 52 -5.06 -9.64 -5.07
N MET A 53 -3.94 -9.87 -5.76
CA MET A 53 -2.72 -9.07 -5.64
C MET A 53 -2.09 -8.86 -7.03
N PRO A 54 -1.51 -7.68 -7.32
CA PRO A 54 -0.56 -7.55 -8.41
C PRO A 54 0.65 -8.48 -8.20
N PRO A 55 1.29 -8.98 -9.28
CA PRO A 55 2.45 -9.88 -9.14
C PRO A 55 3.63 -9.27 -8.38
N SER A 56 3.85 -7.96 -8.52
CA SER A 56 4.93 -7.26 -7.82
C SER A 56 4.69 -7.21 -6.31
N ILE A 57 3.48 -6.87 -5.89
CA ILE A 57 3.04 -6.87 -4.47
C ILE A 57 3.13 -8.29 -3.89
N GLN A 58 2.68 -9.31 -4.64
CA GLN A 58 2.81 -10.70 -4.19
C GLN A 58 4.28 -11.10 -4.03
N ALA A 59 5.13 -10.80 -5.02
CA ALA A 59 6.55 -11.15 -4.98
C ALA A 59 7.26 -10.46 -3.81
N GLU A 60 6.97 -9.18 -3.58
CA GLU A 60 7.48 -8.42 -2.44
C GLU A 60 7.08 -9.07 -1.12
N LEU A 61 5.78 -9.37 -0.94
CA LEU A 61 5.28 -10.02 0.26
C LEU A 61 5.96 -11.38 0.48
N THR A 62 6.08 -12.21 -0.57
CA THR A 62 6.76 -13.51 -0.49
C THR A 62 8.19 -13.36 -0.01
N THR A 63 8.98 -12.47 -0.63
CA THR A 63 10.36 -12.19 -0.19
C THR A 63 10.41 -11.73 1.26
N MET A 64 9.51 -10.82 1.66
CA MET A 64 9.43 -10.34 3.03
C MET A 64 9.09 -11.44 4.05
N LEU A 65 8.26 -12.41 3.70
CA LEU A 65 7.92 -13.54 4.56
C LEU A 65 9.08 -14.55 4.63
N GLU A 66 9.73 -14.85 3.51
CA GLU A 66 10.92 -15.71 3.44
C GLU A 66 12.08 -15.15 4.26
N ASP A 67 12.36 -13.84 4.16
CA ASP A 67 13.40 -13.15 4.94
C ASP A 67 13.16 -13.21 6.45
N ARG A 68 11.88 -13.36 6.85
CA ARG A 68 11.46 -13.52 8.24
C ARG A 68 11.36 -14.99 8.67
N ALA A 69 11.79 -15.92 7.81
CA ALA A 69 11.75 -17.37 8.03
C ALA A 69 10.33 -17.90 8.36
N ILE A 70 9.30 -17.29 7.76
CA ILE A 70 7.92 -17.77 7.86
C ILE A 70 7.78 -19.09 7.07
N SER A 71 6.97 -20.02 7.58
CA SER A 71 6.86 -21.35 7.00
C SER A 71 6.27 -21.37 5.58
N ASP A 72 6.63 -22.42 4.82
CA ASP A 72 6.08 -22.70 3.48
C ASP A 72 4.56 -22.91 3.49
N GLU A 73 3.95 -23.21 4.65
CA GLU A 73 2.50 -23.35 4.79
C GLU A 73 1.79 -22.03 4.51
N VAL A 74 2.31 -20.92 5.05
CA VAL A 74 1.79 -19.57 4.78
C VAL A 74 1.90 -19.23 3.30
N LEU A 75 3.07 -19.47 2.70
CA LEU A 75 3.31 -19.19 1.28
C LEU A 75 2.38 -20.00 0.38
N THR A 76 2.20 -21.29 0.69
CA THR A 76 1.31 -22.18 -0.05
C THR A 76 -0.16 -21.71 0.03
N LYS A 77 -0.62 -21.30 1.22
CA LYS A 77 -1.97 -20.76 1.41
C LYS A 77 -2.15 -19.42 0.68
N LEU A 78 -1.14 -18.54 0.73
CA LEU A 78 -1.14 -17.27 0.00
C LEU A 78 -1.32 -17.51 -1.51
N ASP A 79 -0.49 -18.37 -2.11
CA ASP A 79 -0.56 -18.71 -3.54
C ASP A 79 -1.86 -19.41 -3.94
N THR A 80 -2.50 -20.12 -3.01
CA THR A 80 -3.74 -20.86 -3.26
C THR A 80 -4.97 -19.94 -3.20
N TRP A 81 -5.03 -19.05 -2.21
CA TRP A 81 -6.25 -18.31 -1.87
C TRP A 81 -6.24 -16.84 -2.29
N VAL A 82 -5.07 -16.27 -2.59
CA VAL A 82 -4.93 -14.92 -3.13
C VAL A 82 -4.57 -14.99 -4.60
N ILE A 83 -5.42 -14.41 -5.45
CA ILE A 83 -5.29 -14.53 -6.90
C ILE A 83 -4.30 -13.49 -7.42
N THR A 84 -3.15 -13.94 -7.91
CA THR A 84 -2.20 -13.06 -8.58
C THR A 84 -2.72 -12.65 -9.95
N LYS A 85 -2.81 -11.34 -10.20
CA LYS A 85 -3.25 -10.80 -11.49
C LYS A 85 -2.58 -9.46 -11.79
N SER A 86 -1.92 -9.34 -12.94
CA SER A 86 -1.51 -8.03 -13.45
C SER A 86 -2.71 -7.20 -13.89
N PRO A 87 -2.74 -5.89 -13.60
CA PRO A 87 -3.74 -4.99 -14.16
C PRO A 87 -3.69 -4.97 -15.70
N ALA A 88 -4.85 -4.81 -16.33
CA ALA A 88 -4.99 -4.66 -17.78
C ALA A 88 -4.64 -3.23 -18.21
N HIS A 89 -3.36 -2.86 -18.12
CA HIS A 89 -2.85 -1.49 -18.33
C HIS A 89 -3.34 -0.81 -19.63
N HIS A 90 -3.63 -1.57 -20.68
CA HIS A 90 -4.10 -1.04 -21.97
C HIS A 90 -5.61 -0.82 -22.06
N GLU A 91 -6.38 -1.37 -21.13
CA GLU A 91 -7.85 -1.34 -21.15
C GLU A 91 -8.43 -0.41 -20.07
N VAL A 92 -7.74 -0.29 -18.94
CA VAL A 92 -8.19 0.56 -17.82
C VAL A 92 -8.16 2.03 -18.24
N ARG A 93 -9.31 2.69 -18.11
CA ARG A 93 -9.44 4.13 -18.35
C ARG A 93 -9.25 4.88 -17.05
N ILE A 94 -8.28 5.77 -17.03
CA ILE A 94 -7.97 6.63 -15.89
C ILE A 94 -8.34 8.08 -16.26
N PRO A 95 -9.15 8.78 -15.44
CA PRO A 95 -9.37 10.21 -15.58
C PRO A 95 -8.06 11.01 -15.67
N ALA A 96 -8.03 12.02 -16.55
CA ALA A 96 -6.83 12.86 -16.72
C ALA A 96 -6.48 13.62 -15.43
N ASP A 97 -7.48 14.03 -14.65
CA ASP A 97 -7.28 14.76 -13.39
C ASP A 97 -6.46 13.95 -12.38
N LEU A 98 -6.71 12.64 -12.26
CA LEU A 98 -5.89 11.74 -11.42
C LEU A 98 -4.43 11.68 -11.88
N VAL A 99 -4.21 11.73 -13.20
CA VAL A 99 -2.85 11.75 -13.75
C VAL A 99 -2.16 13.06 -13.41
N TYR A 100 -2.88 14.19 -13.43
CA TYR A 100 -2.33 15.48 -13.01
C TYR A 100 -2.05 15.52 -11.51
N GLU A 101 -2.98 15.05 -10.67
CA GLU A 101 -2.77 14.92 -9.23
C GLU A 101 -1.55 14.04 -8.92
N PHE A 102 -1.35 12.97 -9.69
CA PHE A 102 -0.19 12.10 -9.52
C PHE A 102 1.11 12.84 -9.85
N ILE A 103 1.11 13.58 -10.96
CA ILE A 103 2.26 14.39 -11.35
C ILE A 103 2.54 15.49 -10.31
N ASP A 104 1.49 16.11 -9.76
CA ASP A 104 1.60 17.20 -8.79
C ASP A 104 2.10 16.70 -7.42
N GLU A 105 1.51 15.64 -6.85
CA GLU A 105 1.98 15.07 -5.58
C GLU A 105 3.44 14.65 -5.67
N MET A 106 3.82 14.06 -6.80
CA MET A 106 5.19 13.67 -7.03
C MET A 106 6.12 14.86 -7.14
N SER A 107 5.72 15.92 -7.85
CA SER A 107 6.45 17.19 -7.89
C SER A 107 6.62 17.80 -6.49
N GLU A 108 5.63 17.65 -5.61
CA GLU A 108 5.73 18.10 -4.22
C GLU A 108 6.64 17.24 -3.34
N ARG A 109 6.66 15.90 -3.52
CA ARG A 109 7.58 14.98 -2.82
C ARG A 109 9.03 15.30 -3.18
N VAL A 110 9.25 15.49 -4.47
CA VAL A 110 10.46 16.05 -5.07
C VAL A 110 10.87 17.34 -4.36
N ASP A 111 10.04 18.37 -4.37
CA ASP A 111 10.38 19.65 -3.74
C ASP A 111 10.67 19.52 -2.24
N ARG A 112 9.99 18.62 -1.54
CA ARG A 112 10.27 18.31 -0.12
C ARG A 112 11.65 17.69 0.07
N GLY A 113 12.03 16.71 -0.75
CA GLY A 113 13.34 16.08 -0.69
C GLY A 113 14.47 17.09 -0.89
N LEU A 114 14.30 18.01 -1.83
CA LEU A 114 15.23 19.13 -2.04
C LEU A 114 15.38 20.01 -0.79
N ARG A 115 14.27 20.39 -0.16
CA ARG A 115 14.28 21.21 1.06
C ARG A 115 14.99 20.51 2.22
N VAL A 116 14.90 19.19 2.32
CA VAL A 116 15.63 18.41 3.34
C VAL A 116 17.13 18.47 3.08
N SER A 117 17.55 18.26 1.83
CA SER A 117 18.96 18.37 1.41
C SER A 117 19.52 19.77 1.67
N GLU A 118 18.78 20.82 1.29
CA GLU A 118 19.18 22.22 1.56
C GLU A 118 19.38 22.50 3.05
N LYS A 119 18.47 22.01 3.90
CA LYS A 119 18.60 22.15 5.36
C LYS A 119 19.82 21.40 5.91
N ALA A 120 20.11 20.22 5.39
CA ALA A 120 21.28 19.44 5.81
C ALA A 120 22.59 20.16 5.47
N VAL A 121 22.70 20.74 4.27
CA VAL A 121 23.86 21.54 3.87
C VAL A 121 24.02 22.79 4.74
N ARG A 122 22.94 23.55 4.97
CA ARG A 122 22.99 24.73 5.86
C ARG A 122 23.42 24.37 7.27
N LYS A 123 22.87 23.30 7.84
CA LYS A 123 23.22 22.84 9.19
C LYS A 123 24.68 22.39 9.30
N ALA A 124 25.20 21.70 8.29
CA ALA A 124 26.59 21.30 8.24
C ALA A 124 27.52 22.53 8.23
N GLU A 125 27.14 23.59 7.53
CA GLU A 125 27.93 24.81 7.43
C GLU A 125 27.80 25.72 8.66
N GLU A 126 26.62 25.85 9.25
CA GLU A 126 26.43 26.52 10.55
C GLU A 126 27.31 25.87 11.64
N SER A 127 27.39 24.53 11.65
CA SER A 127 28.26 23.79 12.58
C SER A 127 29.77 24.02 12.34
N ARG A 128 30.16 24.53 11.17
CA ARG A 128 31.54 24.91 10.82
C ARG A 128 31.81 26.40 11.07
N ALA A 129 30.81 27.26 10.87
CA ALA A 129 30.92 28.71 11.03
C ALA A 129 31.07 29.15 12.50
N GLU A 130 30.63 28.34 13.48
CA GLU A 130 30.99 28.52 14.90
C GLU A 130 32.52 28.51 15.16
N THR A 131 33.34 28.18 14.15
CA THR A 131 34.81 28.14 14.22
C THR A 131 35.55 29.21 13.39
N VAL A 132 34.93 29.93 12.44
CA VAL A 132 35.63 30.84 11.48
C VAL A 132 34.76 32.04 11.04
N GLU A 133 35.38 33.20 10.78
CA GLU A 133 34.76 34.51 10.46
C GLU A 133 33.67 34.47 9.36
N GLU A 134 32.49 35.04 9.67
CA GLU A 134 31.17 34.77 9.07
C GLU A 134 30.95 35.14 7.58
N HIS A 135 31.77 35.98 6.95
CA HIS A 135 31.30 36.67 5.73
C HIS A 135 31.52 35.91 4.39
N ASP A 136 32.65 35.22 4.22
CA ASP A 136 32.94 34.52 2.94
C ASP A 136 32.22 33.17 2.84
N HIS A 137 32.00 32.50 3.99
CA HIS A 137 31.46 31.14 4.04
C HIS A 137 30.01 31.05 3.55
N MET A 138 29.13 31.98 3.94
CA MET A 138 27.70 31.93 3.55
C MET A 138 27.50 31.87 2.02
N THR A 139 28.34 32.56 1.25
CA THR A 139 28.21 32.59 -0.22
C THR A 139 28.61 31.28 -0.91
N GLU A 140 29.56 30.53 -0.33
CA GLU A 140 29.91 29.20 -0.84
C GLU A 140 28.79 28.19 -0.55
N VAL A 141 28.14 28.29 0.61
CA VAL A 141 26.96 27.48 0.94
C VAL A 141 25.84 27.70 -0.07
N ASP A 142 25.56 28.95 -0.41
CA ASP A 142 24.51 29.28 -1.37
C ASP A 142 24.80 28.70 -2.77
N LYS A 143 26.07 28.61 -3.20
CA LYS A 143 26.46 27.93 -4.44
C LYS A 143 26.21 26.43 -4.37
N VAL A 144 26.64 25.77 -3.29
CA VAL A 144 26.39 24.32 -3.08
C VAL A 144 24.88 24.03 -3.06
N ILE A 145 24.09 24.89 -2.43
CA ILE A 145 22.64 24.79 -2.45
C ILE A 145 22.09 24.98 -3.86
N SER A 146 22.60 25.94 -4.64
CA SER A 146 22.19 26.13 -6.03
C SER A 146 22.52 24.91 -6.90
N ASP A 147 23.73 24.38 -6.80
CA ASP A 147 24.18 23.20 -7.54
C ASP A 147 23.35 21.97 -7.15
N LEU A 148 23.07 21.79 -5.85
CA LEU A 148 22.15 20.76 -5.37
C LEU A 148 20.74 20.94 -5.94
N ARG A 149 20.20 22.16 -6.00
CA ARG A 149 18.89 22.42 -6.61
C ARG A 149 18.86 22.00 -8.07
N ASP A 150 19.91 22.30 -8.82
CA ASP A 150 19.97 22.02 -10.25
C ASP A 150 20.19 20.52 -10.53
N GLU A 151 21.14 19.87 -9.83
CA GLU A 151 21.41 18.43 -9.95
C GLU A 151 20.22 17.57 -9.47
N TYR A 152 19.54 18.01 -8.40
CA TYR A 152 18.36 17.35 -7.89
C TYR A 152 17.17 17.51 -8.86
N ARG A 153 16.91 18.72 -9.40
CA ARG A 153 15.90 18.94 -10.45
C ARG A 153 16.14 18.06 -11.67
N ASP A 154 17.39 17.85 -12.07
CA ASP A 154 17.72 17.03 -13.23
C ASP A 154 17.56 15.53 -12.94
N THR A 155 17.90 15.07 -11.74
CA THR A 155 17.71 13.68 -11.30
C THR A 155 16.23 13.31 -11.25
N LEU A 156 15.36 14.22 -10.83
CA LEU A 156 13.92 13.98 -10.66
C LEU A 156 13.12 13.91 -11.95
N ARG A 157 13.66 14.43 -13.06
CA ARG A 157 13.10 14.14 -14.38
C ARG A 157 13.17 12.64 -14.70
N GLN A 158 13.96 11.87 -13.95
CA GLN A 158 14.17 10.44 -14.10
C GLN A 158 13.65 9.68 -12.86
N GLY A 159 12.36 9.35 -12.85
CA GLY A 159 11.82 8.32 -11.96
C GLY A 159 10.90 8.86 -10.87
N VAL A 160 9.64 9.05 -11.25
CA VAL A 160 8.56 9.57 -10.42
C VAL A 160 7.55 8.45 -10.10
N LEU A 161 8.04 7.25 -9.77
CA LEU A 161 7.19 6.10 -9.42
C LEU A 161 7.78 5.39 -8.19
N ASP A 162 7.55 5.98 -7.03
CA ASP A 162 7.62 5.27 -5.75
C ASP A 162 6.16 5.12 -5.29
N SER A 163 5.43 4.07 -5.67
CA SER A 163 5.84 2.76 -6.20
C SER A 163 5.00 2.41 -7.45
N ARG A 164 5.62 1.75 -8.43
CA ARG A 164 4.88 1.19 -9.56
C ARG A 164 3.87 0.14 -9.08
N GLU A 165 4.21 -0.50 -7.97
CA GLU A 165 3.51 -1.56 -7.30
C GLU A 165 2.17 -1.09 -6.69
N ASP A 166 2.17 0.03 -5.96
CA ASP A 166 0.93 0.62 -5.40
C ASP A 166 0.03 1.12 -6.52
N PHE A 167 0.62 1.69 -7.58
CA PHE A 167 -0.16 2.08 -8.75
C PHE A 167 -0.80 0.85 -9.41
N ASP A 168 -0.06 -0.24 -9.62
CA ASP A 168 -0.60 -1.48 -10.16
C ASP A 168 -1.74 -2.04 -9.29
N LEU A 169 -1.65 -1.89 -7.97
CA LEU A 169 -2.70 -2.25 -7.02
C LEU A 169 -3.97 -1.41 -7.24
N LEU A 170 -3.86 -0.08 -7.35
CA LEU A 170 -4.99 0.81 -7.60
C LEU A 170 -5.63 0.56 -8.98
N ILE A 171 -4.81 0.36 -10.02
CA ILE A 171 -5.30 0.04 -11.37
C ILE A 171 -6.01 -1.31 -11.40
N LEU A 172 -5.49 -2.31 -10.69
CA LEU A 172 -6.15 -3.61 -10.57
C LEU A 172 -7.48 -3.49 -9.82
N ALA A 173 -7.53 -2.68 -8.76
CA ALA A 173 -8.76 -2.43 -8.02
C ALA A 173 -9.82 -1.75 -8.90
N GLN A 174 -9.42 -0.76 -9.68
CA GLN A 174 -10.28 -0.08 -10.66
C GLN A 174 -10.77 -1.05 -11.75
N GLU A 175 -9.89 -1.90 -12.29
CA GLU A 175 -10.25 -2.88 -13.31
C GLU A 175 -11.31 -3.86 -12.80
N LEU A 176 -11.17 -4.31 -11.55
CA LEU A 176 -11.98 -5.37 -10.98
C LEU A 176 -13.24 -4.87 -10.26
N ASP A 177 -13.42 -3.55 -10.14
CA ASP A 177 -14.39 -2.92 -9.23
C ASP A 177 -14.27 -3.47 -7.81
N ALA A 178 -13.03 -3.54 -7.32
CA ALA A 178 -12.65 -4.18 -6.06
C ALA A 178 -12.36 -3.17 -4.96
N GLY A 179 -12.50 -3.61 -3.70
CA GLY A 179 -12.07 -2.84 -2.54
C GLY A 179 -10.57 -2.97 -2.30
N VAL A 180 -9.87 -1.87 -2.12
CA VAL A 180 -8.46 -1.87 -1.70
C VAL A 180 -8.36 -2.16 -0.20
N VAL A 181 -7.48 -3.08 0.21
CA VAL A 181 -7.23 -3.40 1.62
C VAL A 181 -5.78 -3.13 1.98
N THR A 182 -5.54 -2.11 2.81
CA THR A 182 -4.19 -1.62 3.15
C THR A 182 -4.20 -0.87 4.48
N GLU A 183 -3.05 -0.80 5.16
CA GLU A 183 -2.79 0.14 6.26
C GLU A 183 -1.95 1.35 5.82
N ASP A 184 -1.50 1.38 4.56
CA ASP A 184 -0.73 2.49 4.01
C ASP A 184 -1.65 3.70 3.75
N GLN A 185 -1.35 4.81 4.42
CA GLN A 185 -2.15 6.04 4.30
C GLN A 185 -2.03 6.69 2.92
N GLY A 186 -0.89 6.55 2.24
CA GLY A 186 -0.71 7.01 0.86
C GLY A 186 -1.65 6.27 -0.08
N ILE A 187 -1.70 4.94 -0.01
CA ILE A 187 -2.62 4.13 -0.84
C ILE A 187 -4.08 4.47 -0.53
N ILE A 188 -4.44 4.70 0.74
CA ILE A 188 -5.81 5.12 1.12
C ILE A 188 -6.17 6.44 0.47
N ASN A 189 -5.30 7.45 0.53
CA ASN A 189 -5.55 8.75 -0.09
C ASN A 189 -5.76 8.60 -1.61
N TRP A 190 -4.90 7.83 -2.25
CA TRP A 190 -5.04 7.53 -3.68
C TRP A 190 -6.33 6.79 -4.02
N ALA A 191 -6.76 5.85 -3.17
CA ALA A 191 -8.03 5.16 -3.36
C ALA A 191 -9.22 6.13 -3.22
N GLU A 192 -9.15 7.11 -2.32
CA GLU A 192 -10.14 8.19 -2.21
C GLU A 192 -10.21 9.04 -3.48
N ASP A 193 -9.06 9.46 -4.00
CA ASP A 193 -8.96 10.29 -5.20
C ASP A 193 -9.51 9.54 -6.42
N PHE A 194 -9.15 8.25 -6.58
CA PHE A 194 -9.69 7.39 -7.64
C PHE A 194 -11.19 7.08 -7.48
N GLY A 195 -11.80 7.36 -6.33
CA GLY A 195 -13.18 6.97 -6.02
C GLY A 195 -13.37 5.47 -5.83
N LEU A 196 -12.32 4.77 -5.39
CA LEU A 196 -12.31 3.33 -5.12
C LEU A 196 -12.92 3.04 -3.74
N ARG A 197 -13.51 1.85 -3.62
CA ARG A 197 -13.78 1.29 -2.28
C ARG A 197 -12.45 0.97 -1.63
N TYR A 198 -12.31 1.30 -0.35
CA TYR A 198 -11.14 0.92 0.43
C TYR A 198 -11.52 0.51 1.85
N LEU A 199 -10.65 -0.25 2.50
CA LEU A 199 -10.78 -0.69 3.86
C LEU A 199 -9.40 -0.72 4.52
N LYS A 200 -9.30 -0.19 5.73
CA LYS A 200 -8.10 -0.37 6.55
C LYS A 200 -7.85 -1.85 6.80
N GLY A 201 -6.62 -2.33 6.61
CA GLY A 201 -6.23 -3.73 6.81
C GLY A 201 -6.73 -4.32 8.12
N ARG A 202 -6.64 -3.58 9.24
CA ARG A 202 -7.12 -4.00 10.57
C ARG A 202 -8.62 -4.30 10.65
N ASN A 203 -9.41 -3.73 9.76
CA ASN A 203 -10.85 -3.94 9.70
C ASN A 203 -11.24 -5.13 8.81
N PHE A 204 -10.29 -5.67 8.03
CA PHE A 204 -10.58 -6.74 7.07
C PHE A 204 -10.83 -8.10 7.72
N PRO A 205 -10.00 -8.62 8.66
CA PRO A 205 -10.33 -9.87 9.35
C PRO A 205 -11.67 -9.82 10.09
N PRO A 206 -11.99 -8.77 10.89
CA PRO A 206 -13.32 -8.64 11.50
C PRO A 206 -14.47 -8.61 10.48
N LEU A 207 -14.30 -7.93 9.34
CA LEU A 207 -15.30 -7.92 8.27
C LEU A 207 -15.59 -9.32 7.75
N LEU A 208 -14.54 -10.11 7.47
CA LEU A 208 -14.69 -11.48 6.98
C LEU A 208 -15.38 -12.36 8.03
N ARG A 209 -15.03 -12.23 9.31
CA ARG A 209 -15.69 -12.95 10.41
C ARG A 209 -17.18 -12.60 10.50
N GLU A 210 -17.55 -11.33 10.37
CA GLU A 210 -18.96 -10.91 10.38
C GLU A 210 -19.74 -11.45 9.18
N TYR A 211 -19.13 -11.48 7.99
CA TYR A 211 -19.74 -12.11 6.81
C TYR A 211 -19.98 -13.60 7.04
N LEU A 212 -18.96 -14.33 7.49
CA LEU A 212 -19.05 -15.77 7.77
C LEU A 212 -20.06 -16.08 8.88
N ALA A 213 -20.13 -15.25 9.94
CA ALA A 213 -21.10 -15.42 11.02
C ALA A 213 -22.55 -15.12 10.59
N ALA A 214 -22.76 -14.33 9.54
CA ALA A 214 -24.11 -14.06 9.01
C ALA A 214 -24.73 -15.28 8.30
N ASP A 215 -23.91 -16.24 7.87
CA ASP A 215 -24.34 -17.50 7.26
C ASP A 215 -24.65 -18.61 8.28
N ASP A 216 -24.54 -18.35 9.59
CA ASP A 216 -24.95 -19.32 10.61
C ASP A 216 -26.50 -19.47 10.61
N PRO A 217 -27.04 -20.63 10.16
CA PRO A 217 -28.47 -20.86 10.12
C PRO A 217 -29.13 -20.85 11.51
N ASP A 218 -28.35 -20.97 12.59
CA ASP A 218 -28.87 -20.93 13.96
C ASP A 218 -28.93 -19.52 14.55
N ARG A 219 -28.41 -18.46 13.88
CA ARG A 219 -28.47 -17.07 14.36
C ARG A 219 -29.89 -16.53 14.62
N TRP A 220 -30.89 -17.08 13.92
CA TRP A 220 -32.31 -16.73 14.11
C TRP A 220 -33.10 -17.76 14.93
N ARG A 221 -32.47 -18.85 15.38
CA ARG A 221 -33.15 -19.88 16.19
C ARG A 221 -33.11 -19.59 17.68
N ASP A 222 -32.15 -18.80 18.14
CA ASP A 222 -32.03 -18.45 19.57
C ASP A 222 -32.82 -17.18 19.98
N GLU A 223 -33.57 -16.56 19.06
CA GLU A 223 -34.49 -15.45 19.37
C GLU A 223 -35.99 -15.82 19.33
N SER A 224 -36.34 -17.12 19.43
CA SER A 224 -37.73 -17.59 19.57
C SER A 224 -37.93 -18.43 20.83
#